data_AF-A0A9D9GUU3-F1
#
_entry.id   AF-A0A9D9GUU3-F1
#
_cell.length_a   1.000
_cell.length_b   1.000
_cell.length_c   1.000
_cell.angle_alpha   90.00
_cell.angle_beta   90.00
_cell.angle_gamma   90.00
#
_symmetry.space_group_name_H-M   'P 1'
#
loop_
_entity.id
_entity.type
_entity.pdbx_description
1 polymer ?
#
loop_
_entity_poly.entity_id
_entity_poly.type
_entity_poly.pdbx_seq_one_letter_code
_entity_poly.pdbx_strand_id
1 'polypeptide(L)'
;MDITPKIVFRTPFYEPNFQDFYTSAQLKEFLSEFDFMAPHRPSCLPTGTAEFQLGSQIEFDIDGYSLSSDIQWGPRFIVARHVKYDGKRILIESPVDSDMRRGMVSREYRYIPFHRGMADAVIELRKLRQLWPICENSRSEFIRFLTHVSRQRYKIRAR
;
A
#
# COMPACT_ATOMS: atom_id res chain seq x y z
N MET A 1 5.55 -24.88 -18.23
CA MET A 1 5.72 -24.19 -16.94
C MET A 1 5.32 -22.75 -17.13
N ASP A 2 4.12 -22.39 -16.68
CA ASP A 2 3.65 -21.02 -16.79
C ASP A 2 4.06 -20.25 -15.55
N ILE A 3 4.65 -19.08 -15.74
CA ILE A 3 5.19 -18.26 -14.65
C ILE A 3 4.51 -16.91 -14.66
N THR A 4 3.76 -16.62 -13.60
CA THR A 4 2.92 -15.43 -13.51
C THR A 4 3.27 -14.62 -12.26
N PRO A 5 3.88 -13.43 -12.38
CA PRO A 5 4.10 -12.58 -11.23
C PRO A 5 2.82 -11.81 -10.87
N LYS A 6 2.55 -11.75 -9.58
CA LYS A 6 1.44 -11.04 -8.95
C LYS A 6 1.94 -9.88 -8.09
N ILE A 7 1.05 -8.92 -7.92
CA ILE A 7 1.16 -7.86 -6.94
C ILE A 7 0.33 -8.27 -5.74
N VAL A 8 0.95 -8.25 -4.58
CA VAL A 8 0.33 -8.55 -3.30
C VAL A 8 0.09 -7.25 -2.56
N PHE A 9 -1.12 -7.05 -2.05
CA PHE A 9 -1.47 -5.98 -1.14
C PHE A 9 -1.70 -6.56 0.25
N ARG A 10 -1.26 -5.83 1.27
CA ARG A 10 -1.70 -6.06 2.65
C ARG A 10 -1.97 -4.77 3.39
N THR A 11 -2.89 -4.81 4.33
CA THR A 11 -3.15 -3.73 5.28
C THR A 11 -3.46 -4.31 6.66
N PRO A 12 -3.00 -3.69 7.75
CA PRO A 12 -3.16 -4.27 9.09
C PRO A 12 -4.54 -4.05 9.71
N PHE A 13 -5.37 -3.14 9.18
CA PHE A 13 -6.63 -2.74 9.83
C PHE A 13 -7.89 -3.17 9.09
N TYR A 14 -7.86 -3.24 7.76
CA TYR A 14 -9.07 -3.31 6.94
C TYR A 14 -9.26 -4.68 6.32
N GLU A 15 -10.49 -4.97 5.91
CA GLU A 15 -10.83 -6.15 5.11
C GLU A 15 -11.06 -5.74 3.64
N PRO A 16 -10.52 -6.48 2.66
CA PRO A 16 -9.57 -7.57 2.84
C PRO A 16 -8.22 -7.09 3.41
N ASN A 17 -7.69 -7.82 4.39
CA ASN A 17 -6.36 -7.54 4.96
C ASN A 17 -5.21 -7.95 4.03
N PHE A 18 -5.52 -8.77 3.02
CA PHE A 18 -4.62 -9.30 2.01
C PHE A 18 -5.37 -9.48 0.69
N GLN A 19 -4.78 -9.06 -0.43
CA GLN A 19 -5.38 -9.22 -1.76
C GLN A 19 -4.31 -9.28 -2.85
N ASP A 20 -4.50 -10.17 -3.82
CA ASP A 20 -3.60 -10.30 -4.97
C ASP A 20 -4.17 -9.68 -6.24
N PHE A 21 -3.27 -9.18 -7.10
CA PHE A 21 -3.57 -8.58 -8.38
C PHE A 21 -2.61 -9.06 -9.47
N TYR A 22 -3.16 -9.35 -10.66
CA TYR A 22 -2.37 -9.76 -11.82
C TYR A 22 -2.04 -8.60 -12.75
N THR A 23 -2.51 -7.40 -12.48
CA THR A 23 -2.20 -6.21 -13.28
C THR A 23 -2.11 -4.98 -12.41
N SER A 24 -1.34 -3.98 -12.86
CA SER A 24 -1.34 -2.67 -12.22
C SER A 24 -2.69 -1.97 -12.33
N ALA A 25 -3.50 -2.29 -13.35
CA ALA A 25 -4.83 -1.68 -13.51
C ALA A 25 -5.77 -2.14 -12.39
N GLN A 26 -5.86 -3.45 -12.14
CA GLN A 26 -6.66 -4.02 -11.05
C GLN A 26 -6.26 -3.45 -9.67
N LEU A 27 -4.94 -3.34 -9.40
CA LEU A 27 -4.47 -2.74 -8.15
C LEU A 27 -4.93 -1.28 -8.02
N LYS A 28 -4.82 -0.49 -9.09
CA LYS A 28 -5.18 0.94 -9.06
C LYS A 28 -6.68 1.13 -8.85
N GLU A 29 -7.49 0.33 -9.53
CA GLU A 29 -8.95 0.30 -9.37
C GLU A 29 -9.33 -0.02 -7.94
N PHE A 30 -8.81 -1.14 -7.40
CA PHE A 30 -9.01 -1.53 -6.01
C PHE A 30 -8.63 -0.42 -5.03
N LEU A 31 -7.42 0.16 -5.16
CA LEU A 31 -6.95 1.23 -4.27
C LEU A 31 -7.78 2.51 -4.37
N SER A 32 -8.42 2.78 -5.52
CA SER A 32 -9.26 3.96 -5.71
C SER A 32 -10.64 3.82 -5.04
N GLU A 33 -11.11 2.59 -4.87
CA GLU A 33 -12.38 2.26 -4.22
C GLU A 33 -12.23 1.91 -2.73
N PHE A 34 -11.01 1.58 -2.30
CA PHE A 34 -10.75 1.16 -0.93
C PHE A 34 -10.97 2.28 0.09
N ASP A 35 -11.92 2.07 1.01
CA ASP A 35 -12.26 3.07 2.01
C ASP A 35 -11.42 2.93 3.30
N PHE A 36 -10.30 3.66 3.34
CA PHE A 36 -9.47 3.77 4.54
C PHE A 36 -10.11 4.60 5.67
N MET A 37 -11.28 5.20 5.46
CA MET A 37 -12.09 5.81 6.52
C MET A 37 -13.10 4.85 7.13
N ALA A 38 -13.27 3.65 6.57
CA ALA A 38 -14.16 2.65 7.14
C ALA A 38 -13.73 2.30 8.58
N PRO A 39 -14.69 2.13 9.50
CA PRO A 39 -14.39 1.60 10.82
C PRO A 39 -13.73 0.22 10.72
N HIS A 40 -12.80 -0.07 11.63
CA HIS A 40 -12.07 -1.35 11.62
C HIS A 40 -12.04 -2.02 12.98
N ARG A 41 -11.53 -3.26 13.01
CA ARG A 41 -11.35 -3.99 14.27
C ARG A 41 -10.22 -3.39 15.09
N PRO A 42 -10.33 -3.35 16.44
CA PRO A 42 -9.24 -2.93 17.30
C PRO A 42 -7.96 -3.71 17.00
N SER A 43 -6.84 -3.01 16.97
CA SER A 43 -5.51 -3.62 16.79
C SER A 43 -4.58 -3.18 17.91
N CYS A 44 -3.55 -3.97 18.20
CA CYS A 44 -2.51 -3.60 19.17
C CYS A 44 -1.42 -2.71 18.56
N LEU A 45 -1.62 -2.13 17.36
CA LEU A 45 -0.58 -1.34 16.70
C LEU A 45 -0.47 0.07 17.32
N PRO A 46 0.76 0.57 17.56
CA PRO A 46 0.99 1.82 18.31
C PRO A 46 0.41 3.08 17.65
N THR A 47 0.14 3.03 16.36
CA THR A 47 -0.35 4.15 15.56
C THR A 47 -1.36 3.61 14.57
N GLY A 48 -2.65 3.61 14.96
CA GLY A 48 -3.76 3.30 14.07
C GLY A 48 -3.89 4.34 12.98
N THR A 49 -2.93 4.38 12.06
CA THR A 49 -2.85 5.30 10.92
C THR A 49 -3.08 4.49 9.66
N ALA A 50 -3.99 4.92 8.79
CA ALA A 50 -4.31 4.18 7.58
C ALA A 50 -3.07 3.92 6.73
N GLU A 51 -2.76 2.66 6.50
CA GLU A 51 -1.57 2.25 5.77
C GLU A 51 -1.77 0.93 5.03
N PHE A 52 -0.91 0.71 4.05
CA PHE A 52 -0.82 -0.57 3.34
C PHE A 52 0.61 -0.83 2.88
N GLN A 53 0.91 -2.07 2.52
CA GLN A 53 2.18 -2.46 1.93
C GLN A 53 1.94 -3.28 0.67
N LEU A 54 2.80 -3.07 -0.31
CA LEU A 54 2.80 -3.86 -1.54
C LEU A 54 3.95 -4.86 -1.51
N GLY A 55 3.73 -6.04 -2.09
CA GLY A 55 4.73 -7.08 -2.30
C GLY A 55 4.60 -7.67 -3.68
N SER A 56 5.64 -8.36 -4.15
CA SER A 56 5.59 -9.15 -5.38
C SER A 56 5.72 -10.63 -5.06
N GLN A 57 5.01 -11.44 -5.82
CA GLN A 57 5.05 -12.89 -5.71
C GLN A 57 5.06 -13.49 -7.11
N ILE A 58 5.73 -14.61 -7.29
CA ILE A 58 5.72 -15.37 -8.54
C ILE A 58 4.93 -16.66 -8.32
N GLU A 59 3.92 -16.89 -9.15
CA GLU A 59 3.22 -18.16 -9.28
C GLU A 59 3.81 -18.99 -10.42
N PHE A 60 3.81 -20.30 -10.22
CA PHE A 60 4.29 -21.31 -11.15
C PHE A 60 3.21 -22.35 -11.36
N ASP A 61 2.92 -22.68 -12.62
CA ASP A 61 2.16 -23.87 -12.97
C ASP A 61 3.10 -24.94 -13.55
N ILE A 62 3.21 -26.07 -12.85
CA ILE A 62 4.04 -27.21 -13.25
C ILE A 62 3.17 -28.46 -13.17
N ASP A 63 2.95 -29.10 -14.32
CA ASP A 63 2.22 -30.37 -14.43
C ASP A 63 0.85 -30.37 -13.73
N GLY A 64 0.14 -29.24 -13.74
CA GLY A 64 -1.17 -29.06 -13.12
C GLY A 64 -1.14 -28.68 -11.64
N TYR A 65 0.05 -28.46 -11.07
CA TYR A 65 0.22 -27.95 -9.72
C TYR A 65 0.56 -26.45 -9.74
N SER A 66 -0.24 -25.65 -9.03
CA SER A 66 0.05 -24.24 -8.78
C SER A 66 0.91 -24.10 -7.52
N LEU A 67 2.14 -23.59 -7.69
CA LEU A 67 3.08 -23.27 -6.63
C LEU A 67 3.32 -21.76 -6.58
N SER A 68 3.58 -21.23 -5.39
CA SER A 68 3.93 -19.82 -5.21
C SER A 68 5.27 -19.68 -4.50
N SER A 69 6.06 -18.71 -4.96
CA SER A 69 7.25 -18.25 -4.23
C SER A 69 6.87 -17.48 -2.96
N ASP A 70 7.85 -17.25 -2.09
CA ASP A 70 7.71 -16.31 -0.99
C ASP A 70 7.42 -14.89 -1.49
N ILE A 71 6.65 -14.13 -0.72
CA ILE A 71 6.33 -12.74 -1.04
C ILE A 71 7.54 -11.87 -0.78
N GLN A 72 8.01 -11.19 -1.82
CA GLN A 72 9.01 -10.14 -1.71
C GLN A 72 8.32 -8.82 -1.37
N TRP A 73 8.28 -8.50 -0.08
CA TRP A 73 7.69 -7.25 0.39
C TRP A 73 8.47 -6.04 -0.12
N GLY A 74 7.73 -5.09 -0.69
CA GLY A 74 8.22 -3.81 -1.19
C GLY A 74 7.69 -2.65 -0.32
N PRO A 75 7.33 -1.51 -0.95
CA PRO A 75 7.09 -0.28 -0.22
C PRO A 75 5.83 -0.34 0.66
N ARG A 76 5.97 0.22 1.85
CA ARG A 76 4.89 0.57 2.77
C ARG A 76 4.46 2.02 2.54
N PHE A 77 3.15 2.23 2.51
CA PHE A 77 2.53 3.52 2.26
C PHE A 77 1.64 3.92 3.42
N ILE A 78 1.74 5.18 3.85
CA ILE A 78 0.70 5.81 4.67
C ILE A 78 -0.27 6.55 3.75
N VAL A 79 -1.56 6.35 4.01
CA VAL A 79 -2.64 7.03 3.32
C VAL A 79 -2.87 8.39 3.96
N ALA A 80 -2.79 9.46 3.16
CA ALA A 80 -3.10 10.81 3.62
C ALA A 80 -3.69 11.62 2.47
N ARG A 81 -4.45 12.66 2.82
CA ARG A 81 -5.03 13.58 1.83
C ARG A 81 -4.22 14.87 1.68
N HIS A 82 -3.38 15.18 2.65
CA HIS A 82 -2.53 16.36 2.61
C HIS A 82 -1.24 16.18 3.43
N VAL A 83 -0.19 16.92 3.05
CA VAL A 83 1.09 17.01 3.78
C VAL A 83 1.43 18.47 3.96
N LYS A 84 1.75 18.87 5.21
CA LYS A 84 2.25 20.20 5.56
C LYS A 84 3.68 20.09 6.07
N TYR A 85 4.47 21.11 5.77
CA TYR A 85 5.80 21.30 6.33
C TYR A 85 5.78 22.56 7.18
N ASP A 86 6.07 22.43 8.48
CA ASP A 86 6.06 23.56 9.42
C ASP A 86 7.46 24.18 9.64
N GLY A 87 8.44 23.81 8.80
CA GLY A 87 9.83 24.23 8.92
C GLY A 87 10.72 23.25 9.70
N LYS A 88 10.16 22.41 10.58
CA LYS A 88 10.91 21.44 11.39
C LYS A 88 10.37 20.01 11.29
N ARG A 89 9.09 19.84 10.97
CA ARG A 89 8.38 18.57 10.99
C ARG A 89 7.50 18.45 9.75
N ILE A 90 7.29 17.20 9.36
CA ILE A 90 6.30 16.83 8.35
C ILE A 90 5.03 16.47 9.11
N LEU A 91 3.92 17.11 8.78
CA LEU A 91 2.60 16.78 9.29
C LEU A 91 1.77 16.21 8.14
N ILE A 92 1.11 15.08 8.39
CA ILE A 92 0.25 14.45 7.39
C ILE A 92 -1.18 14.43 7.89
N GLU A 93 -2.14 14.71 7.01
CA GLU A 93 -3.56 14.58 7.31
C GLU A 93 -4.04 13.19 6.89
N SER A 94 -4.08 12.28 7.86
CA SER A 94 -4.34 10.86 7.63
C SER A 94 -5.60 10.41 8.39
N PRO A 95 -6.34 9.41 7.88
CA PRO A 95 -7.31 8.68 8.70
C PRO A 95 -6.62 8.05 9.90
N VAL A 96 -7.00 8.47 11.11
CA VAL A 96 -6.50 7.93 12.37
C VAL A 96 -7.64 7.43 13.22
N ASP A 97 -7.32 6.48 14.10
CA ASP A 97 -8.26 5.94 15.08
C ASP A 97 -8.87 7.06 15.94
N SER A 98 -10.18 7.00 16.13
CA SER A 98 -10.95 7.89 16.98
C SER A 98 -11.69 7.09 18.06
N ASP A 99 -13.00 7.34 18.24
CA ASP A 99 -13.81 6.64 19.22
C ASP A 99 -14.10 5.19 18.80
N MET A 100 -14.11 4.30 19.79
CA MET A 100 -14.64 2.95 19.61
C MET A 100 -16.17 2.95 19.78
N ARG A 101 -16.90 2.46 18.78
CA ARG A 101 -18.36 2.30 18.83
C ARG A 101 -18.74 0.90 18.39
N ARG A 102 -19.54 0.21 19.22
CA ARG A 102 -20.03 -1.16 18.95
C ARG A 102 -18.89 -2.16 18.64
N GLY A 103 -17.75 -2.04 19.32
CA GLY A 103 -16.59 -2.94 19.13
C GLY A 103 -15.74 -2.65 17.89
N MET A 104 -16.04 -1.59 17.13
CA MET A 104 -15.25 -1.12 15.99
C MET A 104 -14.60 0.22 16.31
N VAL A 105 -13.36 0.41 15.87
CA VAL A 105 -12.63 1.66 15.95
C VAL A 105 -13.04 2.53 14.76
N SER A 106 -13.57 3.71 15.04
CA SER A 106 -13.93 4.68 14.01
C SER A 106 -12.68 5.42 13.53
N ARG A 107 -12.77 6.05 12.35
CA ARG A 107 -11.71 6.90 11.81
C ARG A 107 -12.14 8.34 11.74
N GLU A 108 -11.20 9.23 11.99
CA GLU A 108 -11.33 10.64 11.64
C GLU A 108 -10.01 11.12 11.04
N TYR A 109 -10.06 12.22 10.29
CA TYR A 109 -8.85 12.79 9.75
C TYR A 109 -8.22 13.74 10.76
N ARG A 110 -6.95 13.51 11.08
CA ARG A 110 -6.16 14.43 11.90
C ARG A 110 -4.80 14.67 11.29
N TYR A 111 -4.25 15.84 11.59
CA TYR A 111 -2.83 16.09 11.35
C TYR A 111 -2.01 15.37 12.40
N ILE A 112 -1.15 14.45 11.97
CA ILE A 112 -0.21 13.75 12.84
C ILE A 112 1.23 14.04 12.40
N PRO A 113 2.18 14.07 13.36
CA PRO A 113 3.60 14.08 13.04
C PRO A 113 3.98 12.86 12.21
N PHE A 114 4.73 13.08 11.15
CA PHE A 114 5.31 12.04 10.33
C PHE A 114 6.83 12.12 10.38
N HIS A 115 7.46 10.99 10.68
CA HIS A 115 8.90 10.85 10.78
C HIS A 115 9.42 9.99 9.63
N ARG A 116 10.61 10.34 9.12
CA ARG A 116 11.31 9.52 8.13
C ARG A 116 11.57 8.14 8.74
N GLY A 117 11.08 7.10 8.08
CA GLY A 117 11.14 5.71 8.58
C GLY A 117 9.79 5.12 9.00
N MET A 118 8.73 5.93 9.16
CA MET A 118 7.38 5.39 9.41
C MET A 118 6.84 4.62 8.20
N ALA A 119 7.14 5.09 6.99
CA ALA A 119 6.79 4.47 5.72
C ALA A 119 7.74 4.93 4.62
N ASP A 120 7.74 4.21 3.49
CA ASP A 120 8.52 4.56 2.30
C ASP A 120 7.93 5.78 1.59
N ALA A 121 6.59 5.91 1.60
CA ALA A 121 5.89 7.04 1.01
C ALA A 121 4.56 7.35 1.70
N VAL A 122 4.10 8.59 1.53
CA VAL A 122 2.76 9.05 1.86
C VAL A 122 2.01 9.26 0.56
N ILE A 123 0.83 8.65 0.43
CA ILE A 123 0.06 8.64 -0.81
C ILE A 123 -1.37 9.14 -0.58
N GLU A 124 -1.84 9.98 -1.51
CA GLU A 124 -3.26 10.31 -1.66
C GLU A 124 -3.88 9.32 -2.62
N LEU A 125 -4.83 8.51 -2.14
CA LEU A 125 -5.35 7.37 -2.88
C LEU A 125 -6.26 7.75 -4.05
N ARG A 126 -7.10 8.77 -3.89
CA ARG A 126 -8.07 9.16 -4.92
C ARG A 126 -7.41 9.54 -6.25
N LYS A 127 -6.20 10.12 -6.21
CA LYS A 127 -5.40 10.48 -7.39
C LYS A 127 -4.16 9.62 -7.51
N LEU A 128 -3.97 8.64 -6.62
CA LEU A 128 -2.77 7.82 -6.48
C LEU A 128 -1.48 8.65 -6.52
N ARG A 129 -1.51 9.83 -5.89
CA ARG A 129 -0.44 10.81 -5.92
C ARG A 129 0.41 10.68 -4.67
N GLN A 130 1.71 10.47 -4.85
CA GLN A 130 2.65 10.54 -3.74
C GLN A 130 2.75 11.99 -3.25
N LEU A 131 2.45 12.20 -1.97
CA LEU A 131 2.55 13.49 -1.30
C LEU A 131 3.91 13.66 -0.62
N TRP A 132 4.53 12.57 -0.18
CA TRP A 132 5.85 12.59 0.43
C TRP A 132 6.59 11.26 0.16
N PRO A 133 7.92 11.27 -0.07
CA PRO A 133 8.72 12.45 -0.39
C PRO A 133 8.21 13.12 -1.68
N ILE A 134 8.39 14.43 -1.81
CA ILE A 134 7.96 15.16 -3.01
C ILE A 134 8.82 14.69 -4.18
N CYS A 135 8.17 14.12 -5.20
CA CYS A 135 8.83 13.64 -6.41
C CYS A 135 8.67 14.67 -7.53
N GLU A 136 9.61 15.62 -7.63
CA GLU A 136 9.62 16.60 -8.72
C GLU A 136 10.13 16.00 -10.03
N ASN A 137 11.27 15.29 -9.97
CA ASN A 137 11.98 14.73 -11.14
C ASN A 137 12.16 13.21 -11.09
N SER A 138 11.65 12.53 -10.05
CA SER A 138 11.83 11.09 -9.87
C SER A 138 10.50 10.34 -9.93
N ARG A 139 10.53 9.05 -10.29
CA ARG A 139 9.34 8.19 -10.22
C ARG A 139 8.95 8.00 -8.75
N SER A 140 7.66 8.09 -8.45
CA SER A 140 7.11 7.77 -7.12
C SER A 140 7.39 6.31 -6.74
N GLU A 141 7.39 6.00 -5.46
CA GLU A 141 7.62 4.65 -4.94
C GLU A 141 6.59 3.65 -5.48
N PHE A 142 5.34 4.09 -5.63
CA PHE A 142 4.29 3.31 -6.28
C PHE A 142 4.67 2.91 -7.72
N ILE A 143 5.13 3.87 -8.52
CA ILE A 143 5.53 3.61 -9.92
C ILE A 143 6.82 2.80 -10.01
N ARG A 144 7.78 3.02 -9.09
CA ARG A 144 9.01 2.22 -8.98
C ARG A 144 8.68 0.75 -8.73
N PHE A 145 7.80 0.48 -7.78
CA PHE A 145 7.33 -0.87 -7.49
C PHE A 145 6.62 -1.52 -8.69
N LEU A 146 5.68 -0.83 -9.34
CA LEU A 146 5.01 -1.37 -10.54
C LEU A 146 5.99 -1.65 -11.69
N THR A 147 7.01 -0.81 -11.84
CA THR A 147 8.09 -1.02 -12.82
C THR A 147 8.91 -2.27 -12.46
N HIS A 148 9.19 -2.48 -11.18
CA HIS A 148 9.91 -3.67 -10.70
C HIS A 148 9.15 -4.96 -11.04
N VAL A 149 7.86 -5.03 -10.71
CA VAL A 149 7.03 -6.22 -11.02
C VAL A 149 6.93 -6.46 -12.53
N SER A 150 6.74 -5.40 -13.32
CA SER A 150 6.72 -5.51 -14.78
C SER A 150 8.04 -6.06 -15.33
N ARG A 151 9.19 -5.66 -14.78
CA ARG A 151 10.50 -6.18 -15.19
C ARG A 151 10.69 -7.67 -14.85
N GLN A 152 10.12 -8.14 -13.75
CA GLN A 152 10.12 -9.57 -13.43
C GLN A 152 9.41 -10.36 -14.55
N ARG A 153 8.25 -9.89 -15.05
CA ARG A 153 7.55 -10.50 -16.19
C ARG A 153 8.45 -10.65 -17.42
N TYR A 154 9.17 -9.59 -17.78
CA TYR A 154 10.04 -9.62 -18.96
C TYR A 154 11.23 -10.55 -18.79
N LYS A 155 11.88 -10.56 -17.62
CA LYS A 155 13.02 -11.46 -17.34
C LYS A 155 12.63 -12.93 -17.41
N ILE A 156 11.40 -13.24 -16.99
CA ILE A 156 10.83 -14.58 -17.06
C ILE A 156 10.59 -14.98 -18.52
N ARG A 157 10.00 -14.10 -19.35
CA ARG A 157 9.71 -14.39 -20.77
C ARG A 157 10.94 -14.49 -21.67
N ALA A 158 12.05 -13.87 -21.28
CA ALA A 158 13.29 -13.86 -22.06
C ALA A 158 14.20 -15.08 -21.78
N ARG A 159 13.78 -15.98 -20.89
CA ARG A 159 14.43 -17.25 -20.58
C ARG A 159 13.58 -18.39 -21.13
#